data_AF-A0A0W0F913-F1
#
_entry.id   AF-A0A0W0F913-F1
#
_cell.length_a   1.000
_cell.length_b   1.000
_cell.length_c   1.000
_cell.angle_alpha   90.00
_cell.angle_beta   90.00
_cell.angle_gamma   90.00
#
_symmetry.space_group_name_H-M   'P 1'
#
loop_
_entity.id
_entity.type
_entity.pdbx_description
1 polymer ?
#
loop_
_entity_poly.entity_id
_entity_poly.type
_entity_poly.pdbx_seq_one_letter_code
_entity_poly.pdbx_strand_id
1 'polypeptide(L)'
;MHPPVEPRLTDNAGFALVANRPIGAKKTLFTIDASKILNVKTLSPLYPGHTLSAIQLISLHLLLHHPDKEASSDSSFGPYIATLPRDFGFHPLTWAVDDSELIQYLPPSYANASKKLLERYDADRVAVFKYLEGHSDHSGSHLNSSVYLWSWLCVNTRCIFHHLQKSRLDPDNLSLVPILDFANHSSTLPSMIPSAATVPSKPQYGGVGNFELLSAADMKTQAGDELYLRYGAHCNRLLFVEYGFTLSEADQPSLEVEVDDIVEILFGERGNAGAWGRGILNDRNYWKDYTLHVAYPSYRLITALRLYAMLPMNGEVPENDDEFLCDWNAVVSGHKECVSTENEELWVRVLDERICGPIIARAEKGTARLSESDRVGMEMDTIRGIWEEELQIAKSIRTKIICGEDFF
;
A
#
# COMPACT_ATOMS: atom_id res chain seq x y z
N MET A 1 -3.53 37.90 2.59
CA MET A 1 -2.12 37.45 2.60
C MET A 1 -2.09 36.16 1.80
N HIS A 2 -1.26 36.05 0.75
CA HIS A 2 -1.17 34.79 0.00
C HIS A 2 -0.73 33.65 0.92
N PRO A 3 -1.27 32.42 0.76
CA PRO A 3 -0.80 31.26 1.52
C PRO A 3 0.72 31.09 1.31
N PRO A 4 1.48 30.57 2.28
CA PRO A 4 2.93 30.39 2.17
C PRO A 4 3.34 29.27 1.21
N VAL A 5 2.37 28.58 0.61
CA VAL A 5 2.53 27.45 -0.29
C VAL A 5 1.59 27.59 -1.49
N GLU A 6 1.95 26.98 -2.61
CA GLU A 6 1.16 26.95 -3.85
C GLU A 6 1.29 25.58 -4.54
N PRO A 7 0.25 25.13 -5.26
CA PRO A 7 0.39 23.98 -6.15
C PRO A 7 1.23 24.38 -7.37
N ARG A 8 2.17 23.53 -7.77
CA ARG A 8 3.02 23.71 -8.96
C ARG A 8 3.11 22.41 -9.73
N LEU A 9 2.91 22.45 -11.04
CA LEU A 9 3.13 21.29 -11.90
C LEU A 9 4.63 20.99 -11.98
N THR A 10 4.99 19.73 -11.77
CA THR A 10 6.36 19.21 -11.84
C THR A 10 6.47 18.20 -12.97
N ASP A 11 7.69 18.01 -13.46
CA ASP A 11 7.96 17.08 -14.57
C ASP A 11 7.84 15.60 -14.14
N ASN A 12 7.95 15.29 -12.85
CA ASN A 12 8.13 13.91 -12.35
C ASN A 12 6.95 13.36 -11.54
N ALA A 13 6.12 14.20 -10.93
CA ALA A 13 5.08 13.77 -9.98
C ALA A 13 3.73 14.45 -10.20
N GLY A 14 3.54 15.14 -11.33
CA GLY A 14 2.36 15.97 -11.54
C GLY A 14 2.40 17.19 -10.62
N PHE A 15 1.26 17.56 -10.02
CA PHE A 15 1.22 18.71 -9.10
C PHE A 15 1.91 18.39 -7.77
N ALA A 16 2.74 19.33 -7.31
CA ALA A 16 3.41 19.32 -6.02
C ALA A 16 3.01 20.54 -5.20
N LEU A 17 3.08 20.43 -3.88
CA LEU A 17 2.95 21.57 -2.97
C LEU A 17 4.32 22.23 -2.75
N VAL A 18 4.46 23.50 -3.14
CA VAL A 18 5.76 24.21 -3.13
C VAL A 18 5.70 25.45 -2.25
N ALA A 19 6.77 25.73 -1.50
CA ALA A 19 6.89 26.93 -0.68
C ALA A 19 7.12 28.17 -1.56
N ASN A 20 6.30 29.22 -1.39
CA ASN A 20 6.48 30.46 -2.16
C ASN A 20 7.40 31.49 -1.46
N ARG A 21 7.76 31.22 -0.20
CA ARG A 21 8.65 32.04 0.62
C ARG A 21 9.31 31.16 1.69
N PRO A 22 10.38 31.62 2.35
CA PRO A 22 10.98 30.87 3.44
C PRO A 22 9.98 30.64 4.59
N ILE A 23 9.92 29.40 5.08
CA ILE A 23 9.01 28.96 6.15
C ILE A 23 9.83 28.43 7.34
N GLY A 24 9.53 28.91 8.54
CA GLY A 24 10.13 28.39 9.76
C GLY A 24 9.59 27.00 10.12
N ALA A 25 10.31 26.27 10.96
CA ALA A 25 9.85 24.98 11.49
C ALA A 25 8.57 25.12 12.34
N LYS A 26 7.71 24.10 12.32
CA LYS A 26 6.44 24.03 13.08
C LYS A 26 5.52 25.24 12.87
N LYS A 27 5.52 25.81 11.67
CA LYS A 27 4.63 26.92 11.31
C LYS A 27 3.40 26.37 10.61
N THR A 28 2.23 26.88 11.00
CA THR A 28 0.99 26.62 10.28
C THR A 28 1.13 27.15 8.85
N LEU A 29 1.07 26.23 7.90
CA LEU A 29 1.08 26.52 6.47
C LEU A 29 -0.28 27.04 6.05
N PHE A 30 -1.33 26.30 6.41
CA PHE A 30 -2.72 26.66 6.19
C PHE A 30 -3.63 25.91 7.16
N THR A 31 -4.84 26.43 7.29
CA THR A 31 -5.94 25.83 8.04
C THR A 31 -7.11 25.63 7.07
N ILE A 32 -7.63 24.41 7.02
CA ILE A 32 -8.81 24.06 6.22
C ILE A 32 -10.00 24.00 7.16
N ASP A 33 -11.04 24.75 6.80
CA ASP A 33 -12.29 24.70 7.52
C ASP A 33 -12.89 23.30 7.41
N ALA A 34 -13.37 22.80 8.55
CA ALA A 34 -14.03 21.52 8.68
C ALA A 34 -15.10 21.25 7.61
N SER A 35 -15.90 22.26 7.26
CA SER A 35 -16.97 22.14 6.25
C SER A 35 -16.45 21.94 4.83
N LYS A 36 -15.14 22.11 4.61
CA LYS A 36 -14.47 21.96 3.31
C LYS A 36 -13.72 20.64 3.15
N ILE A 37 -13.79 19.76 4.15
CA ILE A 37 -13.17 18.43 4.11
C ILE A 37 -14.23 17.41 3.67
N LEU A 38 -13.95 16.58 2.66
CA LEU A 38 -14.88 15.54 2.24
C LEU A 38 -14.63 14.29 3.06
N ASN A 39 -15.63 13.90 3.86
CA ASN A 39 -15.60 12.71 4.66
C ASN A 39 -17.02 12.24 5.00
N VAL A 40 -17.14 11.13 5.71
CA VAL A 40 -18.44 10.60 6.09
C VAL A 40 -19.28 11.61 6.89
N LYS A 41 -18.70 12.40 7.78
CA LYS A 41 -19.44 13.38 8.61
C LYS A 41 -19.98 14.56 7.79
N THR A 42 -19.23 15.04 6.80
CA THR A 42 -19.64 16.16 5.96
C THR A 42 -20.60 15.74 4.85
N LEU A 43 -20.52 14.49 4.39
CA LEU A 43 -21.38 13.96 3.32
C LEU A 43 -22.66 13.29 3.82
N SER A 44 -22.67 12.64 4.98
CA SER A 44 -23.89 11.97 5.50
C SER A 44 -25.15 12.86 5.49
N PRO A 45 -25.10 14.17 5.81
CA PRO A 45 -26.27 15.04 5.72
C PRO A 45 -26.85 15.20 4.31
N LEU A 46 -26.02 15.05 3.27
CA LEU A 46 -26.43 15.13 1.86
C LEU A 46 -27.04 13.81 1.36
N TYR A 47 -26.77 12.69 2.04
CA TYR A 47 -27.20 11.35 1.68
C TYR A 47 -27.96 10.68 2.85
N PRO A 48 -29.10 11.23 3.28
CA PRO A 48 -29.77 10.78 4.50
C PRO A 48 -30.13 9.29 4.44
N GLY A 49 -29.78 8.54 5.50
CA GLY A 49 -30.09 7.12 5.63
C GLY A 49 -29.17 6.16 4.83
N HIS A 50 -28.06 6.65 4.27
CA HIS A 50 -27.09 5.78 3.60
C HIS A 50 -26.49 4.73 4.57
N THR A 51 -26.08 3.60 4.00
CA THR A 51 -25.29 2.55 4.71
C THR A 51 -23.90 2.36 4.11
N LEU A 52 -23.49 3.27 3.21
CA LEU A 52 -22.21 3.23 2.53
C LEU A 52 -21.05 3.55 3.50
N SER A 53 -19.93 2.86 3.33
CA SER A 53 -18.66 3.18 4.00
C SER A 53 -18.10 4.54 3.53
N ALA A 54 -17.08 5.06 4.20
CA ALA A 54 -16.46 6.33 3.83
C ALA A 54 -15.91 6.31 2.39
N ILE A 55 -15.19 5.25 1.98
CA ILE A 55 -14.66 5.13 0.62
C ILE A 55 -15.79 5.11 -0.42
N GLN A 56 -16.87 4.38 -0.15
CA GLN A 56 -18.03 4.27 -1.03
C GLN A 56 -18.79 5.60 -1.13
N LEU A 57 -19.03 6.27 0.00
CA LEU A 57 -19.78 7.52 0.06
C LEU A 57 -19.03 8.68 -0.62
N ILE A 58 -17.73 8.80 -0.37
CA ILE A 58 -16.91 9.84 -1.02
C ILE A 58 -16.82 9.55 -2.53
N SER A 59 -16.60 8.29 -2.93
CA SER A 59 -16.55 7.91 -4.35
C SER A 59 -17.89 8.16 -5.05
N LEU A 60 -19.02 7.88 -4.39
CA LEU A 60 -20.36 8.22 -4.89
C LEU A 60 -20.50 9.73 -5.11
N HIS A 61 -20.10 10.54 -4.14
CA HIS A 61 -20.19 12.00 -4.25
C HIS A 61 -19.33 12.53 -5.41
N LEU A 62 -18.11 12.03 -5.56
CA LEU A 62 -17.25 12.38 -6.69
C LEU A 62 -17.84 11.93 -8.04
N LEU A 63 -18.45 10.74 -8.11
CA LEU A 63 -19.13 10.24 -9.31
C LEU A 63 -20.26 11.18 -9.75
N LEU A 64 -21.11 11.60 -8.81
CA LEU A 64 -22.26 12.48 -9.07
C LEU A 64 -21.85 13.90 -9.47
N HIS A 65 -20.68 14.33 -9.03
CA HIS A 65 -20.17 15.69 -9.23
C HIS A 65 -18.90 15.71 -10.07
N HIS A 66 -18.72 14.70 -10.93
CA HIS A 66 -17.58 14.59 -11.81
C HIS A 66 -17.41 15.90 -12.63
N PRO A 67 -16.21 16.47 -12.67
CA PRO A 67 -15.99 17.76 -13.29
C PRO A 67 -15.98 17.67 -14.83
N ASP A 68 -17.10 18.04 -15.47
CA ASP A 68 -17.21 18.18 -16.92
C ASP A 68 -16.41 19.39 -17.42
N LYS A 69 -15.34 19.15 -18.19
CA LYS A 69 -14.54 20.20 -18.86
C LYS A 69 -14.08 21.31 -17.90
N GLU A 70 -13.38 20.93 -16.84
CA GLU A 70 -12.73 21.78 -15.82
C GLU A 70 -13.56 22.23 -14.61
N ALA A 71 -14.89 22.14 -14.62
CA ALA A 71 -15.69 22.58 -13.47
C ALA A 71 -16.57 21.46 -12.92
N SER A 72 -16.61 21.33 -11.59
CA SER A 72 -17.60 20.50 -10.91
C SER A 72 -18.86 21.32 -10.62
N SER A 73 -20.02 20.68 -10.76
CA SER A 73 -21.33 21.26 -10.42
C SER A 73 -21.61 21.27 -8.91
N ASP A 74 -20.74 20.67 -8.09
CA ASP A 74 -20.97 20.63 -6.64
C ASP A 74 -20.87 22.03 -6.01
N SER A 75 -21.88 22.35 -5.19
CA SER A 75 -22.03 23.67 -4.58
C SER A 75 -21.05 23.94 -3.43
N SER A 76 -20.54 22.90 -2.78
CA SER A 76 -19.81 23.00 -1.50
C SER A 76 -18.31 22.75 -1.65
N PHE A 77 -17.97 21.79 -2.51
CA PHE A 77 -16.67 21.19 -2.77
C PHE A 77 -16.26 21.31 -4.25
N GLY A 78 -17.10 21.87 -5.12
CA GLY A 78 -16.82 21.97 -6.56
C GLY A 78 -15.44 22.52 -6.93
N PRO A 79 -14.92 23.59 -6.28
CA PRO A 79 -13.57 24.07 -6.52
C PRO A 79 -12.46 23.06 -6.21
N TYR A 80 -12.65 22.21 -5.19
CA TYR A 80 -11.70 21.15 -4.87
C TYR A 80 -11.83 19.96 -5.82
N ILE A 81 -13.06 19.54 -6.14
CA ILE A 81 -13.29 18.45 -7.08
C ILE A 81 -12.68 18.79 -8.46
N ALA A 82 -12.75 20.06 -8.87
CA ALA A 82 -12.12 20.54 -10.10
C ALA A 82 -10.58 20.44 -10.11
N THR A 83 -9.92 20.38 -8.96
CA THR A 83 -8.46 20.26 -8.86
C THR A 83 -7.96 18.82 -8.75
N LEU A 84 -8.85 17.84 -8.60
CA LEU A 84 -8.47 16.42 -8.60
C LEU A 84 -7.87 16.03 -9.97
N PRO A 85 -7.01 14.99 -10.03
CA PRO A 85 -6.43 14.54 -11.29
C PRO A 85 -7.49 14.15 -12.29
N ARG A 86 -7.13 14.19 -13.57
CA ARG A 86 -8.05 13.83 -14.67
C ARG A 86 -7.81 12.44 -15.22
N ASP A 87 -6.62 11.90 -14.99
CA ASP A 87 -6.20 10.63 -15.54
C ASP A 87 -5.49 9.78 -14.49
N PHE A 88 -5.73 8.48 -14.60
CA PHE A 88 -5.09 7.43 -13.82
C PHE A 88 -4.64 6.29 -14.73
N GLY A 89 -4.34 6.57 -16.00
CA GLY A 89 -3.83 5.57 -16.95
C GLY A 89 -2.56 4.87 -16.48
N PHE A 90 -1.78 5.52 -15.61
CA PHE A 90 -0.59 4.96 -14.97
C PHE A 90 -0.88 3.97 -13.82
N HIS A 91 -2.09 3.97 -13.27
CA HIS A 91 -2.41 3.21 -12.06
C HIS A 91 -2.76 1.75 -12.39
N PRO A 92 -2.22 0.74 -11.67
CA PRO A 92 -2.43 -0.66 -12.01
C PRO A 92 -3.89 -1.12 -11.94
N LEU A 93 -4.72 -0.49 -11.11
CA LEU A 93 -6.17 -0.75 -11.12
C LEU A 93 -6.81 -0.43 -12.48
N THR A 94 -6.40 0.66 -13.13
CA THR A 94 -6.89 1.03 -14.46
C THR A 94 -6.52 -0.05 -15.47
N TRP A 95 -5.27 -0.56 -15.40
CA TRP A 95 -4.83 -1.66 -16.26
C TRP A 95 -5.65 -2.93 -16.04
N ALA A 96 -5.99 -3.24 -14.78
CA ALA A 96 -6.76 -4.41 -14.44
C ALA A 96 -8.24 -4.30 -14.90
N VAL A 97 -8.85 -3.13 -14.75
CA VAL A 97 -10.23 -2.88 -15.21
C VAL A 97 -10.33 -2.89 -16.73
N ASP A 98 -9.33 -2.34 -17.41
CA ASP A 98 -9.27 -2.27 -18.88
C ASP A 98 -8.75 -3.56 -19.54
N ASP A 99 -8.46 -4.61 -18.75
CA ASP A 99 -7.85 -5.87 -19.20
C ASP A 99 -6.56 -5.65 -20.03
N SER A 100 -5.74 -4.70 -19.57
CA SER A 100 -4.51 -4.31 -20.24
C SER A 100 -3.43 -5.38 -20.13
N GLU A 101 -2.73 -5.57 -21.25
CA GLU A 101 -1.51 -6.39 -21.33
C GLU A 101 -0.37 -5.92 -20.42
N LEU A 102 -0.47 -4.78 -19.72
CA LEU A 102 0.55 -4.39 -18.74
C LEU A 102 0.56 -5.30 -17.51
N ILE A 103 -0.60 -5.80 -17.08
CA ILE A 103 -0.73 -6.65 -15.88
C ILE A 103 0.07 -7.96 -16.02
N GLN A 104 0.19 -8.52 -17.22
CA GLN A 104 0.95 -9.76 -17.46
C GLN A 104 2.47 -9.58 -17.30
N TYR A 105 3.00 -8.35 -17.21
CA TYR A 105 4.42 -8.10 -16.98
C TYR A 105 4.79 -7.95 -15.50
N LEU A 106 3.79 -7.90 -14.61
CA LEU A 106 4.02 -7.76 -13.17
C LEU A 106 4.60 -9.04 -12.56
N PRO A 107 5.46 -8.93 -11.53
CA PRO A 107 5.81 -10.08 -10.70
C PRO A 107 4.59 -10.68 -9.99
N PRO A 108 4.67 -11.96 -9.59
CA PRO A 108 3.54 -12.65 -8.94
C PRO A 108 2.96 -11.91 -7.73
N SER A 109 3.82 -11.36 -6.86
CA SER A 109 3.40 -10.64 -5.65
C SER A 109 2.63 -9.35 -5.97
N TYR A 110 3.08 -8.59 -6.98
CA TYR A 110 2.42 -7.38 -7.47
C TYR A 110 1.12 -7.68 -8.21
N ALA A 111 1.10 -8.74 -9.04
CA ALA A 111 -0.09 -9.19 -9.74
C ALA A 111 -1.18 -9.65 -8.75
N ASN A 112 -0.80 -10.41 -7.73
CA ASN A 112 -1.72 -10.86 -6.67
C ASN A 112 -2.27 -9.67 -5.86
N ALA A 113 -1.43 -8.72 -5.50
CA ALA A 113 -1.86 -7.51 -4.80
C ALA A 113 -2.81 -6.64 -5.67
N SER A 114 -2.51 -6.50 -6.96
CA SER A 114 -3.38 -5.80 -7.93
C SER A 114 -4.74 -6.50 -8.08
N LYS A 115 -4.76 -7.84 -8.08
CA LYS A 115 -6.01 -8.61 -8.10
C LYS A 115 -6.86 -8.38 -6.85
N LYS A 116 -6.26 -8.38 -5.66
CA LYS A 116 -6.97 -8.07 -4.40
C LYS A 116 -7.55 -6.66 -4.40
N LEU A 117 -6.83 -5.69 -4.99
CA LEU A 117 -7.34 -4.33 -5.16
C LEU A 117 -8.55 -4.29 -6.10
N LEU A 118 -8.49 -5.00 -7.23
CA LEU A 118 -9.62 -5.12 -8.16
C LEU A 118 -10.85 -5.72 -7.46
N GLU A 119 -10.68 -6.77 -6.65
CA GLU A 119 -11.77 -7.38 -5.87
C GLU A 119 -12.42 -6.38 -4.89
N ARG A 120 -11.61 -5.55 -4.22
CA ARG A 120 -12.11 -4.46 -3.35
C ARG A 120 -12.88 -3.41 -4.15
N TYR A 121 -12.31 -2.94 -5.25
CA TYR A 121 -12.94 -1.97 -6.13
C TYR A 121 -14.29 -2.46 -6.65
N ASP A 122 -14.38 -3.71 -7.10
CA ASP A 122 -15.63 -4.28 -7.58
C ASP A 122 -16.69 -4.41 -6.48
N ALA A 123 -16.28 -4.80 -5.26
CA ALA A 123 -17.19 -4.85 -4.12
C ALA A 123 -17.77 -3.46 -3.79
N ASP A 124 -16.94 -2.42 -3.78
CA ASP A 124 -17.36 -1.04 -3.55
C ASP A 124 -18.25 -0.51 -4.69
N ARG A 125 -17.90 -0.81 -5.94
CA ARG A 125 -18.69 -0.45 -7.12
C ARG A 125 -20.09 -1.03 -7.05
N VAL A 126 -20.19 -2.31 -6.72
CA VAL A 126 -21.49 -2.99 -6.56
C VAL A 126 -22.31 -2.33 -5.45
N ALA A 127 -21.70 -2.00 -4.32
CA ALA A 127 -22.40 -1.34 -3.21
C ALA A 127 -22.92 0.05 -3.60
N VAL A 128 -22.10 0.86 -4.26
CA VAL A 128 -22.47 2.22 -4.70
C VAL A 128 -23.55 2.18 -5.78
N PHE A 129 -23.44 1.29 -6.76
CA PHE A 129 -24.40 1.23 -7.87
C PHE A 129 -25.75 0.71 -7.38
N LYS A 130 -25.75 -0.27 -6.46
CA LYS A 130 -26.98 -0.71 -5.78
C LYS A 130 -27.65 0.41 -4.99
N TYR A 131 -26.87 1.29 -4.34
CA TYR A 131 -27.42 2.46 -3.67
C TYR A 131 -28.08 3.42 -4.66
N LEU A 132 -27.42 3.72 -5.79
CA LEU A 132 -27.96 4.59 -6.85
C LEU A 132 -29.27 4.06 -7.45
N GLU A 133 -29.37 2.76 -7.73
CA GLU A 133 -30.58 2.11 -8.25
C GLU A 133 -31.78 2.28 -7.30
N GLY A 134 -31.53 2.31 -5.98
CA GLY A 134 -32.56 2.49 -4.96
C GLY A 134 -33.00 3.94 -4.73
N HIS A 135 -32.31 4.94 -5.30
CA HIS A 135 -32.55 6.36 -5.03
C HIS A 135 -32.80 7.15 -6.32
N SER A 136 -34.09 7.34 -6.65
CA SER A 136 -34.57 7.96 -7.89
C SER A 136 -34.04 9.37 -8.14
N ASP A 137 -33.66 10.12 -7.10
CA ASP A 137 -33.16 11.50 -7.22
C ASP A 137 -31.79 11.58 -7.92
N HIS A 138 -31.09 10.44 -8.07
CA HIS A 138 -29.77 10.34 -8.70
C HIS A 138 -29.78 9.54 -10.02
N SER A 139 -30.97 9.12 -10.48
CA SER A 139 -31.16 8.25 -11.65
C SER A 139 -30.80 8.87 -13.01
N GLY A 140 -30.52 10.18 -13.05
CA GLY A 140 -30.00 10.87 -14.24
C GLY A 140 -28.48 10.77 -14.42
N SER A 141 -27.75 10.31 -13.40
CA SER A 141 -26.33 9.99 -13.54
C SER A 141 -26.21 8.63 -14.24
N HIS A 142 -25.83 8.63 -15.51
CA HIS A 142 -25.54 7.38 -16.20
C HIS A 142 -24.48 6.62 -15.41
N LEU A 143 -24.72 5.34 -15.12
CA LEU A 143 -23.77 4.42 -14.48
C LEU A 143 -22.52 4.31 -15.35
N ASN A 144 -21.62 5.27 -15.20
CA ASN A 144 -20.42 5.38 -16.00
C ASN A 144 -19.26 4.73 -15.22
N SER A 145 -18.92 3.51 -15.62
CA SER A 145 -17.85 2.73 -14.97
C SER A 145 -16.50 3.43 -15.01
N SER A 146 -16.16 4.19 -16.06
CA SER A 146 -14.88 4.89 -16.13
C SER A 146 -14.84 6.09 -15.17
N VAL A 147 -15.96 6.80 -15.01
CA VAL A 147 -16.08 7.89 -14.03
C VAL A 147 -16.07 7.34 -12.59
N TYR A 148 -16.68 6.17 -12.36
CA TYR A 148 -16.60 5.54 -11.05
C TYR A 148 -15.17 5.08 -10.72
N LEU A 149 -14.45 4.48 -11.68
CA LEU A 149 -13.04 4.13 -11.52
C LEU A 149 -12.22 5.37 -11.13
N TRP A 150 -12.38 6.48 -11.85
CA TRP A 150 -11.76 7.76 -11.51
C TRP A 150 -12.11 8.22 -10.09
N SER A 151 -13.39 8.15 -9.73
CA SER A 151 -13.89 8.59 -8.41
C SER A 151 -13.25 7.77 -7.29
N TRP A 152 -13.22 6.46 -7.46
CA TRP A 152 -12.65 5.53 -6.49
C TRP A 152 -11.13 5.72 -6.37
N LEU A 153 -10.42 5.90 -7.49
CA LEU A 153 -8.98 6.16 -7.48
C LEU A 153 -8.63 7.51 -6.87
N CYS A 154 -9.45 8.55 -7.06
CA CYS A 154 -9.29 9.81 -6.33
C CYS A 154 -9.32 9.58 -4.81
N VAL A 155 -10.24 8.75 -4.31
CA VAL A 155 -10.30 8.44 -2.88
C VAL A 155 -9.11 7.57 -2.45
N ASN A 156 -8.83 6.47 -3.15
CA ASN A 156 -7.80 5.51 -2.77
C ASN A 156 -6.40 6.15 -2.69
N THR A 157 -6.08 7.03 -3.64
CA THR A 157 -4.74 7.61 -3.77
C THR A 157 -4.50 8.88 -2.95
N ARG A 158 -5.56 9.56 -2.48
CA ARG A 158 -5.45 10.92 -1.85
C ARG A 158 -6.06 11.05 -0.48
N CYS A 159 -6.81 10.04 -0.04
CA CYS A 159 -7.38 10.10 1.29
C CYS A 159 -6.28 10.02 2.35
N ILE A 160 -6.55 10.65 3.49
CA ILE A 160 -5.71 10.53 4.67
C ILE A 160 -6.51 9.91 5.82
N PHE A 161 -5.78 9.32 6.75
CA PHE A 161 -6.35 8.95 8.04
C PHE A 161 -6.82 10.21 8.79
N HIS A 162 -8.09 10.23 9.16
CA HIS A 162 -8.70 11.28 9.97
C HIS A 162 -9.58 10.62 11.03
N HIS A 163 -9.24 10.79 12.31
CA HIS A 163 -9.94 10.11 13.42
C HIS A 163 -11.34 10.73 13.66
N LEU A 164 -12.33 10.27 12.88
CA LEU A 164 -13.72 10.73 12.86
C LEU A 164 -14.66 9.86 13.71
N GLN A 165 -14.29 8.59 13.89
CA GLN A 165 -15.08 7.58 14.57
C GLN A 165 -14.52 7.27 15.96
N LYS A 166 -15.26 6.45 16.73
CA LYS A 166 -14.84 6.14 18.09
C LYS A 166 -13.61 5.26 18.16
N SER A 167 -13.59 4.20 17.35
CA SER A 167 -12.41 3.37 17.21
C SER A 167 -11.44 4.02 16.24
N ARG A 168 -10.13 4.00 16.54
CA ARG A 168 -9.08 4.37 15.56
C ARG A 168 -8.95 3.34 14.44
N LEU A 169 -9.41 2.11 14.67
CA LEU A 169 -9.40 1.02 13.70
C LEU A 169 -10.64 1.04 12.79
N ASP A 170 -11.56 1.98 13.01
CA ASP A 170 -12.73 2.11 12.17
C ASP A 170 -12.31 2.51 10.75
N PRO A 171 -12.70 1.77 9.70
CA PRO A 171 -12.31 2.06 8.31
C PRO A 171 -12.87 3.40 7.82
N ASP A 172 -13.90 3.97 8.47
CA ASP A 172 -14.47 5.25 8.10
C ASP A 172 -13.67 6.46 8.65
N ASN A 173 -12.50 6.22 9.27
CA ASN A 173 -11.55 7.26 9.65
C ASN A 173 -10.75 7.79 8.46
N LEU A 174 -11.44 8.26 7.44
CA LEU A 174 -10.89 8.59 6.13
C LEU A 174 -11.42 9.94 5.65
N SER A 175 -10.56 10.76 5.03
CA SER A 175 -10.96 12.07 4.51
C SER A 175 -10.15 12.47 3.27
N LEU A 176 -10.80 13.15 2.33
CA LEU A 176 -10.15 13.96 1.32
C LEU A 176 -10.02 15.39 1.86
N VAL A 177 -8.78 15.87 1.93
CA VAL A 177 -8.44 17.17 2.53
C VAL A 177 -7.86 18.06 1.43
N PRO A 178 -8.60 19.09 0.97
CA PRO A 178 -8.13 19.95 -0.12
C PRO A 178 -6.76 20.55 0.14
N ILE A 179 -5.95 20.79 -0.90
CA ILE A 179 -4.60 21.37 -0.83
C ILE A 179 -3.56 20.39 -0.28
N LEU A 180 -3.89 19.63 0.76
CA LEU A 180 -3.00 18.63 1.37
C LEU A 180 -2.63 17.52 0.39
N ASP A 181 -3.57 17.13 -0.46
CA ASP A 181 -3.45 16.05 -1.45
C ASP A 181 -2.53 16.39 -2.64
N PHE A 182 -2.04 17.63 -2.75
CA PHE A 182 -0.95 17.99 -3.65
C PHE A 182 0.44 17.65 -3.11
N ALA A 183 0.56 17.32 -1.82
CA ALA A 183 1.85 16.99 -1.24
C ALA A 183 2.24 15.56 -1.58
N ASN A 184 3.35 15.41 -2.31
CA ASN A 184 3.87 14.12 -2.72
C ASN A 184 4.49 13.35 -1.54
N HIS A 185 4.66 12.04 -1.74
CA HIS A 185 5.31 11.18 -0.76
C HIS A 185 6.82 11.40 -0.74
N SER A 186 7.40 11.42 0.46
CA SER A 186 8.84 11.14 0.64
C SER A 186 9.08 10.26 1.87
N SER A 187 9.92 9.25 1.70
CA SER A 187 10.37 8.36 2.76
C SER A 187 11.64 8.86 3.48
N THR A 188 12.40 9.75 2.85
CA THR A 188 13.71 10.22 3.34
C THR A 188 13.70 11.69 3.78
N LEU A 189 12.85 12.52 3.16
CA LEU A 189 12.82 13.96 3.41
C LEU A 189 11.90 14.31 4.59
N PRO A 190 12.16 15.45 5.26
CA PRO A 190 11.28 15.95 6.32
C PRO A 190 9.86 16.16 5.81
N SER A 191 8.91 15.54 6.49
CA SER A 191 7.51 15.62 6.10
C SER A 191 6.80 16.71 6.88
N MET A 192 5.83 17.34 6.21
CA MET A 192 4.82 18.14 6.89
C MET A 192 4.05 17.28 7.88
N ILE A 193 3.56 17.93 8.94
CA ILE A 193 2.89 17.25 10.03
C ILE A 193 1.43 17.67 10.03
N PRO A 194 0.50 16.77 9.66
CA PRO A 194 -0.92 17.07 9.74
C PRO A 194 -1.35 17.13 11.21
N SER A 195 -2.19 18.10 11.58
CA SER A 195 -2.60 18.27 12.97
C SER A 195 -3.30 17.04 13.56
N ALA A 196 -3.99 16.27 12.70
CA ALA A 196 -4.59 14.98 13.03
C ALA A 196 -3.58 13.92 13.51
N ALA A 197 -2.29 14.06 13.17
CA ALA A 197 -1.20 13.20 13.65
C ALA A 197 -0.59 13.67 14.99
N THR A 198 -0.85 14.91 15.43
CA THR A 198 -0.15 15.55 16.57
C THR A 198 -0.95 15.71 17.86
N VAL A 199 -2.21 15.28 17.93
CA VAL A 199 -3.02 15.46 19.14
C VAL A 199 -3.33 14.12 19.83
N PRO A 200 -2.62 13.76 20.91
CA PRO A 200 -3.07 12.74 21.87
C PRO A 200 -4.09 13.28 22.89
N SER A 201 -4.41 14.57 22.87
CA SER A 201 -5.16 15.24 23.92
C SER A 201 -6.62 15.49 23.51
N LYS A 202 -7.45 14.51 23.87
CA LYS A 202 -8.92 14.47 23.80
C LYS A 202 -9.47 14.26 22.38
N PRO A 203 -10.08 13.09 22.10
CA PRO A 203 -10.90 12.92 20.89
C PRO A 203 -11.98 14.01 20.87
N GLN A 204 -11.97 14.85 19.82
CA GLN A 204 -13.12 15.68 19.48
C GLN A 204 -14.21 14.77 18.93
N TYR A 205 -14.81 13.95 19.79
CA TYR A 205 -15.99 13.18 19.46
C TYR A 205 -17.08 14.15 18.99
N GLY A 206 -17.46 14.06 17.72
CA GLY A 206 -18.63 14.74 17.17
C GLY A 206 -18.41 16.12 16.55
N GLY A 207 -17.17 16.57 16.36
CA GLY A 207 -16.87 17.78 15.59
C GLY A 207 -15.82 17.51 14.53
N VAL A 208 -16.11 17.88 13.28
CA VAL A 208 -15.06 18.04 12.27
C VAL A 208 -14.31 19.31 12.73
N GLY A 209 -13.18 19.15 13.42
CA GLY A 209 -12.33 20.29 13.75
C GLY A 209 -11.67 20.83 12.48
N ASN A 210 -11.23 22.09 12.50
CA ASN A 210 -10.39 22.59 11.41
C ASN A 210 -9.11 21.75 11.30
N PHE A 211 -8.67 21.53 10.06
CA PHE A 211 -7.46 20.76 9.79
C PHE A 211 -6.29 21.71 9.56
N GLU A 212 -5.25 21.60 10.37
CA GLU A 212 -4.05 22.44 10.23
C GLU A 212 -2.91 21.60 9.69
N LEU A 213 -2.20 22.15 8.71
CA LEU A 213 -0.96 21.56 8.24
C LEU A 213 0.22 22.38 8.73
N LEU A 214 1.16 21.72 9.41
CA LEU A 214 2.37 22.35 9.93
C LEU A 214 3.56 22.01 9.02
N SER A 215 4.45 22.97 8.80
CA SER A 215 5.78 22.70 8.25
C SER A 215 6.54 21.70 9.12
N ALA A 216 7.57 21.08 8.53
CA ALA A 216 8.43 20.11 9.21
C ALA A 216 8.91 20.61 10.59
N ALA A 217 9.06 19.68 11.53
CA ALA A 217 9.32 20.01 12.93
C ALA A 217 10.70 20.61 13.20
N ASP A 218 11.66 20.31 12.35
CA ASP A 218 13.10 20.49 12.57
C ASP A 218 13.82 21.20 11.42
N MET A 219 13.13 21.46 10.31
CA MET A 219 13.74 22.07 9.12
C MET A 219 13.07 23.41 8.74
N LYS A 220 13.90 24.36 8.28
CA LYS A 220 13.42 25.56 7.58
C LYS A 220 13.29 25.24 6.09
N THR A 221 12.14 25.53 5.51
CA THR A 221 11.86 25.37 4.08
C THR A 221 12.23 26.67 3.36
N GLN A 222 12.98 26.59 2.27
CA GLN A 222 13.29 27.74 1.42
C GLN A 222 12.17 28.01 0.42
N ALA A 223 12.17 29.21 -0.18
CA ALA A 223 11.28 29.48 -1.30
C ALA A 223 11.68 28.59 -2.50
N GLY A 224 10.71 27.92 -3.11
CA GLY A 224 10.92 26.99 -4.21
C GLY A 224 11.05 25.53 -3.80
N ASP A 225 11.26 25.23 -2.51
CA ASP A 225 11.31 23.85 -2.03
C ASP A 225 9.92 23.20 -2.10
N GLU A 226 9.88 21.95 -2.56
CA GLU A 226 8.71 21.09 -2.45
C GLU A 226 8.50 20.65 -1.00
N LEU A 227 7.25 20.56 -0.59
CA LEU A 227 6.85 20.05 0.72
C LEU A 227 6.22 18.67 0.57
N TYR A 228 6.73 17.71 1.35
CA TYR A 228 6.33 16.32 1.27
C TYR A 228 5.45 15.88 2.45
N LEU A 229 4.68 14.82 2.24
CA LEU A 229 4.06 14.03 3.29
C LEU A 229 4.72 12.65 3.38
N ARG A 230 4.59 12.01 4.53
CA ARG A 230 4.83 10.58 4.65
C ARG A 230 3.49 9.87 4.72
N TYR A 231 3.12 9.23 3.61
CA TYR A 231 1.86 8.47 3.52
C TYR A 231 1.84 7.29 4.50
N GLY A 232 3.02 6.71 4.74
CA GLY A 232 3.27 5.66 5.71
C GLY A 232 4.65 5.06 5.48
N ALA A 233 5.05 4.10 6.31
CA ALA A 233 6.21 3.26 6.04
C ALA A 233 5.80 2.16 5.04
N HIS A 234 5.69 2.53 3.76
CA HIS A 234 5.13 1.70 2.71
C HIS A 234 6.24 1.17 1.79
N CYS A 235 6.22 -0.14 1.53
CA CYS A 235 7.08 -0.75 0.51
C CYS A 235 6.59 -0.37 -0.90
N ASN A 236 7.47 -0.54 -1.90
CA ASN A 236 7.17 -0.21 -3.29
C ASN A 236 5.95 -0.96 -3.84
N ARG A 237 5.70 -2.18 -3.37
CA ARG A 237 4.52 -2.95 -3.74
C ARG A 237 3.21 -2.29 -3.32
N LEU A 238 3.15 -1.77 -2.09
CA LEU A 238 1.97 -1.06 -1.63
C LEU A 238 1.85 0.31 -2.31
N LEU A 239 2.95 1.04 -2.47
CA LEU A 239 2.95 2.31 -3.20
C LEU A 239 2.46 2.12 -4.65
N PHE A 240 2.90 1.07 -5.32
CA PHE A 240 2.50 0.77 -6.68
C PHE A 240 1.01 0.44 -6.76
N VAL A 241 0.53 -0.48 -5.91
CA VAL A 241 -0.85 -0.95 -5.99
C VAL A 241 -1.85 0.11 -5.52
N GLU A 242 -1.57 0.82 -4.43
CA GLU A 242 -2.53 1.76 -3.84
C GLU A 242 -2.41 3.19 -4.37
N TYR A 243 -1.22 3.59 -4.86
CA TYR A 243 -0.93 4.97 -5.29
C TYR A 243 -0.46 5.08 -6.75
N GLY A 244 -0.08 3.98 -7.40
CA GLY A 244 0.34 3.97 -8.81
C GLY A 244 1.78 4.41 -9.07
N PHE A 245 2.66 4.41 -8.07
CA PHE A 245 4.08 4.74 -8.26
C PHE A 245 5.01 3.87 -7.40
N THR A 246 6.30 3.82 -7.75
CA THR A 246 7.36 3.25 -6.90
C THR A 246 8.41 4.31 -6.59
N LEU A 247 9.19 4.07 -5.53
CA LEU A 247 10.36 4.87 -5.21
C LEU A 247 11.62 4.20 -5.75
N SER A 248 12.63 5.02 -6.06
CA SER A 248 13.96 4.54 -6.40
C SER A 248 14.62 3.86 -5.19
N GLU A 249 15.64 3.05 -5.42
CA GLU A 249 16.44 2.44 -4.34
C GLU A 249 17.00 3.49 -3.37
N ALA A 250 17.42 4.65 -3.88
CA ALA A 250 17.97 5.73 -3.06
C ALA A 250 16.92 6.38 -2.14
N ASP A 251 15.64 6.29 -2.52
CA ASP A 251 14.52 6.94 -1.82
C ASP A 251 13.67 5.96 -1.01
N GLN A 252 13.82 4.65 -1.23
CA GLN A 252 13.09 3.60 -0.54
C GLN A 252 13.95 3.00 0.60
N PRO A 253 13.74 3.39 1.86
CA PRO A 253 14.55 2.91 2.98
C PRO A 253 14.38 1.41 3.28
N SER A 254 13.30 0.79 2.80
CA SER A 254 13.00 -0.62 3.06
C SER A 254 12.44 -1.27 1.81
N LEU A 255 13.33 -1.71 0.92
CA LEU A 255 12.96 -2.60 -0.19
C LEU A 255 12.39 -3.92 0.37
N GLU A 256 11.40 -4.49 -0.32
CA GLU A 256 10.69 -5.68 0.14
C GLU A 256 10.17 -6.54 -1.00
N VAL A 257 10.37 -7.85 -0.89
CA VAL A 257 9.76 -8.85 -1.76
C VAL A 257 8.88 -9.79 -0.94
N GLU A 258 7.60 -9.88 -1.25
CA GLU A 258 6.76 -10.96 -0.73
C GLU A 258 7.01 -12.27 -1.47
N VAL A 259 7.12 -13.35 -0.71
CA VAL A 259 7.48 -14.69 -1.20
C VAL A 259 6.44 -15.75 -0.85
N ASP A 260 5.23 -15.32 -0.52
CA ASP A 260 4.11 -16.22 -0.19
C ASP A 260 3.85 -17.24 -1.30
N ASP A 261 3.94 -16.84 -2.58
CA ASP A 261 3.73 -17.71 -3.73
C ASP A 261 4.71 -18.90 -3.75
N ILE A 262 5.97 -18.65 -3.40
CA ILE A 262 7.01 -19.68 -3.33
C ILE A 262 6.80 -20.56 -2.10
N VAL A 263 6.56 -19.96 -0.92
CA VAL A 263 6.39 -20.73 0.33
C VAL A 263 5.15 -21.63 0.26
N GLU A 264 4.07 -21.18 -0.38
CA GLU A 264 2.88 -22.00 -0.63
C GLU A 264 3.21 -23.25 -1.45
N ILE A 265 4.02 -23.11 -2.51
CA ILE A 265 4.49 -24.23 -3.32
C ILE A 265 5.36 -25.18 -2.47
N LEU A 266 6.30 -24.64 -1.69
CA LEU A 266 7.20 -25.45 -0.85
C LEU A 266 6.43 -26.34 0.12
N PHE A 267 5.47 -25.78 0.85
CA PHE A 267 4.63 -26.56 1.75
C PHE A 267 3.73 -27.53 0.97
N GLY A 268 3.22 -27.15 -0.20
CA GLY A 268 2.43 -28.05 -1.05
C GLY A 268 3.18 -29.33 -1.48
N GLU A 269 4.46 -29.21 -1.80
CA GLU A 269 5.32 -30.34 -2.18
C GLU A 269 5.54 -31.37 -1.05
N ARG A 270 5.24 -31.00 0.21
CA ARG A 270 5.33 -31.89 1.39
C ARG A 270 4.06 -32.74 1.62
N GLY A 271 3.06 -32.67 0.74
CA GLY A 271 1.84 -33.47 0.85
C GLY A 271 1.13 -33.25 2.19
N ASN A 272 0.76 -34.34 2.88
CA ASN A 272 0.00 -34.27 4.13
C ASN A 272 0.80 -33.57 5.25
N ALA A 273 2.09 -33.84 5.38
CA ALA A 273 2.97 -33.14 6.32
C ALA A 273 3.01 -31.63 6.06
N GLY A 274 3.00 -31.23 4.78
CA GLY A 274 2.93 -29.84 4.35
C GLY A 274 1.62 -29.16 4.72
N ALA A 275 0.49 -29.82 4.44
CA ALA A 275 -0.83 -29.33 4.84
C ALA A 275 -0.95 -29.17 6.37
N TRP A 276 -0.40 -30.12 7.13
CA TRP A 276 -0.33 -30.06 8.59
C TRP A 276 0.54 -28.89 9.08
N GLY A 277 1.76 -28.73 8.55
CA GLY A 277 2.65 -27.60 8.87
C GLY A 277 2.01 -26.24 8.57
N ARG A 278 1.30 -26.13 7.44
CA ARG A 278 0.49 -24.94 7.13
C ARG A 278 -0.60 -24.70 8.18
N GLY A 279 -1.28 -25.74 8.65
CA GLY A 279 -2.28 -25.65 9.72
C GLY A 279 -1.69 -25.04 10.99
N ILE A 280 -0.55 -25.57 11.45
CA ILE A 280 0.19 -25.06 12.62
C ILE A 280 0.53 -23.57 12.47
N LEU A 281 1.04 -23.17 11.31
CA LEU A 281 1.39 -21.77 11.05
C LEU A 281 0.14 -20.88 11.04
N ASN A 282 -1.00 -21.34 10.52
CA ASN A 282 -2.25 -20.59 10.57
C ASN A 282 -2.73 -20.40 12.01
N ASP A 283 -2.76 -21.47 12.79
CA ASP A 283 -3.23 -21.45 14.19
C ASP A 283 -2.41 -20.51 15.07
N ARG A 284 -1.12 -20.33 14.72
CA ARG A 284 -0.19 -19.46 15.44
C ARG A 284 0.00 -18.09 14.78
N ASN A 285 -0.79 -17.77 13.77
CA ASN A 285 -0.72 -16.52 13.03
C ASN A 285 0.66 -16.24 12.40
N TYR A 286 1.35 -17.28 11.91
CA TYR A 286 2.60 -17.20 11.16
C TYR A 286 2.46 -17.57 9.67
N TRP A 287 1.28 -17.99 9.22
CA TRP A 287 1.05 -18.28 7.79
C TRP A 287 0.92 -16.99 6.97
N LYS A 288 1.60 -16.92 5.82
CA LYS A 288 1.66 -15.77 4.88
C LYS A 288 2.36 -14.53 5.44
N ASP A 289 2.39 -13.46 4.65
CA ASP A 289 3.13 -12.22 4.90
C ASP A 289 4.62 -12.50 5.09
N TYR A 290 5.14 -13.42 4.27
CA TYR A 290 6.56 -13.75 4.23
C TYR A 290 7.28 -12.79 3.30
N THR A 291 8.29 -12.11 3.82
CA THR A 291 9.01 -11.08 3.07
C THR A 291 10.52 -11.28 3.15
N LEU A 292 11.19 -10.82 2.10
CA LEU A 292 12.64 -10.63 2.06
C LEU A 292 12.92 -9.14 2.01
N HIS A 293 13.94 -8.73 2.75
CA HIS A 293 14.50 -7.39 2.75
C HIS A 293 15.98 -7.46 2.36
N VAL A 294 16.60 -6.32 2.11
CA VAL A 294 18.05 -6.27 1.82
C VAL A 294 18.81 -6.96 2.95
N ALA A 295 19.48 -8.06 2.60
CA ALA A 295 20.27 -8.91 3.47
C ALA A 295 19.53 -9.67 4.60
N TYR A 296 18.20 -9.62 4.71
CA TYR A 296 17.48 -10.30 5.80
C TYR A 296 16.09 -10.81 5.39
N PRO A 297 15.73 -12.08 5.69
CA PRO A 297 14.36 -12.56 5.62
C PRO A 297 13.54 -12.05 6.82
N SER A 298 12.22 -11.97 6.68
CA SER A 298 11.35 -11.62 7.80
C SER A 298 11.34 -12.71 8.86
N TYR A 299 11.10 -12.33 10.11
CA TYR A 299 10.98 -13.29 11.23
C TYR A 299 9.87 -14.33 10.98
N ARG A 300 8.78 -13.94 10.31
CA ARG A 300 7.71 -14.85 9.91
C ARG A 300 8.23 -15.92 8.96
N LEU A 301 9.02 -15.52 7.97
CA LEU A 301 9.62 -16.44 7.01
C LEU A 301 10.60 -17.39 7.71
N ILE A 302 11.50 -16.88 8.56
CA ILE A 302 12.42 -17.71 9.35
C ILE A 302 11.63 -18.75 10.16
N THR A 303 10.59 -18.32 10.85
CA THR A 303 9.73 -19.18 11.68
C THR A 303 9.09 -20.30 10.85
N ALA A 304 8.58 -19.97 9.67
CA ALA A 304 8.00 -20.94 8.75
C ALA A 304 9.03 -21.90 8.15
N LEU A 305 10.23 -21.43 7.81
CA LEU A 305 11.28 -22.28 7.25
C LEU A 305 11.92 -23.21 8.28
N ARG A 306 12.05 -22.76 9.53
CA ARG A 306 12.44 -23.64 10.65
C ARG A 306 11.46 -24.79 10.82
N LEU A 307 10.14 -24.51 10.78
CA LEU A 307 9.13 -25.58 10.81
C LEU A 307 9.21 -26.46 9.57
N TYR A 308 9.30 -25.88 8.38
CA TYR A 308 9.41 -26.61 7.12
C TYR A 308 10.59 -27.58 7.10
N ALA A 309 11.74 -27.17 7.65
CA ALA A 309 12.95 -27.99 7.75
C ALA A 309 12.80 -29.18 8.71
N MET A 310 11.82 -29.15 9.63
CA MET A 310 11.49 -30.30 10.47
C MET A 310 10.55 -31.29 9.78
N LEU A 311 9.73 -30.84 8.81
CA LEU A 311 8.66 -31.66 8.24
C LEU A 311 9.19 -32.93 7.54
N PRO A 312 8.56 -34.10 7.77
CA PRO A 312 8.98 -35.35 7.13
C PRO A 312 8.90 -35.30 5.60
N MET A 313 9.97 -35.75 4.95
CA MET A 313 10.07 -35.77 3.48
C MET A 313 9.11 -36.76 2.83
N ASN A 314 8.75 -37.84 3.54
CA ASN A 314 7.80 -38.86 3.09
C ASN A 314 6.32 -38.40 3.14
N GLY A 315 6.06 -37.20 3.68
CA GLY A 315 4.72 -36.63 3.79
C GLY A 315 3.90 -37.17 4.95
N GLU A 316 4.46 -38.05 5.80
CA GLU A 316 3.77 -38.55 6.99
C GLU A 316 3.62 -37.45 8.05
N VAL A 317 2.44 -37.40 8.67
CA VAL A 317 2.18 -36.49 9.80
C VAL A 317 2.60 -37.19 11.08
N PRO A 318 3.44 -36.57 11.93
CA PRO A 318 3.83 -37.14 13.22
C PRO A 318 2.60 -37.49 14.08
N GLU A 319 2.62 -38.64 14.76
CA GLU A 319 1.53 -39.06 15.64
C GLU A 319 1.44 -38.22 16.92
N ASN A 320 2.58 -37.73 17.42
CA ASN A 320 2.69 -36.89 18.61
C ASN A 320 3.19 -35.49 18.21
N ASP A 321 2.27 -34.55 18.06
CA ASP A 321 2.54 -33.17 17.65
C ASP A 321 3.28 -32.38 18.72
N ASP A 322 2.91 -32.53 20.00
CA ASP A 322 3.53 -31.83 21.13
C ASP A 322 5.02 -32.15 21.25
N GLU A 323 5.39 -33.43 21.17
CA GLU A 323 6.78 -33.87 21.23
C GLU A 323 7.56 -33.39 20.00
N PHE A 324 6.99 -33.55 18.81
CA PHE A 324 7.63 -33.16 17.55
C PHE A 324 7.90 -31.65 17.48
N LEU A 325 6.96 -30.83 17.96
CA LEU A 325 7.05 -29.36 17.89
C LEU A 325 7.74 -28.74 19.10
N CYS A 326 8.15 -29.51 20.11
CA CYS A 326 8.65 -29.00 21.39
C CYS A 326 9.72 -27.90 21.23
N ASP A 327 10.76 -28.16 20.44
CA ASP A 327 11.85 -27.20 20.23
C ASP A 327 11.45 -26.01 19.38
N TRP A 328 10.64 -26.22 18.35
CA TRP A 328 10.09 -25.12 17.54
C TRP A 328 9.19 -24.20 18.37
N ASN A 329 8.38 -24.76 19.27
CA ASN A 329 7.56 -24.01 20.21
C ASN A 329 8.43 -23.18 21.16
N ALA A 330 9.52 -23.76 21.66
CA ALA A 330 10.47 -23.06 22.52
C ALA A 330 11.12 -21.87 21.79
N VAL A 331 11.45 -22.00 20.50
CA VAL A 331 11.94 -20.89 19.67
C VAL A 331 10.88 -19.81 19.48
N VAL A 332 9.68 -20.18 19.04
CA VAL A 332 8.59 -19.23 18.77
C VAL A 332 8.19 -18.45 20.02
N SER A 333 8.31 -19.07 21.20
CA SER A 333 8.02 -18.44 22.49
C SER A 333 9.22 -17.73 23.13
N GLY A 334 10.40 -17.72 22.48
CA GLY A 334 11.60 -17.04 22.95
C GLY A 334 12.36 -17.76 24.07
N HIS A 335 12.04 -19.02 24.37
CA HIS A 335 12.79 -19.85 25.33
C HIS A 335 14.08 -20.44 24.76
N LYS A 336 14.18 -20.53 23.42
CA LYS A 336 15.38 -20.95 22.68
C LYS A 336 15.65 -20.01 21.53
N GLU A 337 16.92 -19.87 21.14
CA GLU A 337 17.33 -19.06 19.98
C GLU A 337 17.15 -19.82 18.65
N CYS A 338 17.43 -21.13 18.67
CA CYS A 338 17.36 -22.03 17.51
C CYS A 338 16.71 -23.38 17.88
N VAL A 339 16.26 -24.11 16.87
CA VAL A 339 15.70 -25.47 17.04
C VAL A 339 16.85 -26.46 17.29
N SER A 340 17.79 -26.55 16.35
CA SER A 340 19.06 -27.29 16.45
C SER A 340 20.03 -26.75 15.39
N THR A 341 21.33 -27.04 15.52
CA THR A 341 22.34 -26.63 14.53
C THR A 341 21.99 -27.14 13.13
N GLU A 342 21.55 -28.38 13.01
CA GLU A 342 21.16 -28.99 11.74
C GLU A 342 19.92 -28.32 11.15
N ASN A 343 18.94 -27.94 11.98
CA ASN A 343 17.77 -27.20 11.51
C ASN A 343 18.18 -25.81 10.97
N GLU A 344 19.09 -25.12 11.65
CA GLU A 344 19.59 -23.81 11.20
C GLU A 344 20.27 -23.89 9.84
N GLU A 345 21.14 -24.89 9.63
CA GLU A 345 21.76 -25.12 8.33
C GLU A 345 20.73 -25.47 7.23
N LEU A 346 19.71 -26.27 7.57
CA LEU A 346 18.71 -26.71 6.61
C LEU A 346 17.78 -25.58 6.16
N TRP A 347 17.25 -24.77 7.09
CA TRP A 347 16.33 -23.70 6.70
C TRP A 347 17.05 -22.61 5.90
N VAL A 348 18.33 -22.32 6.22
CA VAL A 348 19.17 -21.40 5.43
C VAL A 348 19.43 -21.95 4.03
N ARG A 349 19.69 -23.25 3.90
CA ARG A 349 19.83 -23.89 2.57
C ARG A 349 18.54 -23.80 1.75
N VAL A 350 17.38 -24.01 2.40
CA VAL A 350 16.07 -23.83 1.75
C VAL A 350 15.87 -22.38 1.32
N LEU A 351 16.23 -21.39 2.15
CA LEU A 351 16.18 -19.97 1.79
C LEU A 351 17.03 -19.67 0.55
N ASP A 352 18.26 -20.18 0.46
CA ASP A 352 19.12 -19.97 -0.72
C ASP A 352 18.55 -20.63 -1.98
N GLU A 353 18.38 -21.95 -1.93
CA GLU A 353 18.14 -22.77 -3.12
C GLU A 353 16.68 -22.73 -3.56
N ARG A 354 15.74 -22.66 -2.62
CA ARG A 354 14.32 -22.84 -2.88
C ARG A 354 13.53 -21.53 -2.84
N ILE A 355 14.11 -20.43 -2.37
CA ILE A 355 13.48 -19.10 -2.38
C ILE A 355 14.30 -18.12 -3.20
N CYS A 356 15.54 -17.82 -2.81
CA CYS A 356 16.35 -16.82 -3.50
C CYS A 356 16.67 -17.24 -4.94
N GLY A 357 17.00 -18.51 -5.18
CA GLY A 357 17.22 -19.07 -6.52
C GLY A 357 16.04 -18.82 -7.47
N PRO A 358 14.82 -19.26 -7.13
CA PRO A 358 13.62 -18.99 -7.94
C PRO A 358 13.32 -17.50 -8.14
N ILE A 359 13.54 -16.64 -7.14
CA ILE A 359 13.33 -15.18 -7.26
C ILE A 359 14.30 -14.59 -8.29
N ILE A 360 15.59 -14.93 -8.21
CA ILE A 360 16.60 -14.48 -9.18
C ILE A 360 16.20 -14.93 -10.59
N ALA A 361 15.87 -16.21 -10.76
CA ALA A 361 15.51 -16.76 -12.06
C ALA A 361 14.25 -16.10 -12.64
N ARG A 362 13.20 -15.85 -11.82
CA ARG A 362 11.99 -15.19 -12.30
C ARG A 362 12.22 -13.72 -12.62
N ALA A 363 13.04 -13.02 -11.84
CA ALA A 363 13.35 -11.60 -12.07
C ALA A 363 14.20 -11.40 -13.34
N GLU A 364 15.19 -12.25 -13.58
CA GLU A 364 15.98 -12.23 -14.81
C GLU A 364 15.10 -12.53 -16.03
N LYS A 365 14.20 -13.50 -15.93
CA LYS A 365 13.22 -13.80 -16.99
C LYS A 365 12.24 -12.64 -17.23
N GLY A 366 11.73 -12.03 -16.17
CA GLY A 366 10.83 -10.87 -16.25
C GLY A 366 11.50 -9.68 -16.95
N THR A 367 12.74 -9.37 -16.56
CA THR A 367 13.56 -8.30 -17.15
C THR A 367 13.89 -8.56 -18.62
N ALA A 368 14.23 -9.81 -18.97
CA ALA A 368 14.46 -10.20 -20.37
C ALA A 368 13.19 -10.01 -21.21
N ARG A 369 12.04 -10.45 -20.71
CA ARG A 369 10.74 -10.27 -21.38
C ARG A 369 10.38 -8.80 -21.59
N LEU A 370 10.71 -7.91 -20.65
CA LEU A 370 10.53 -6.47 -20.82
C LEU A 370 11.44 -5.90 -21.91
N SER A 371 12.67 -6.41 -22.02
CA SER A 371 13.67 -5.95 -23.00
C SER A 371 13.34 -6.40 -24.43
N GLU A 372 12.60 -7.50 -24.59
CA GLU A 372 12.08 -7.99 -25.88
C GLU A 372 10.83 -7.25 -26.35
N SER A 373 10.20 -6.45 -25.48
CA SER A 373 9.00 -5.68 -25.80
C SER A 373 9.36 -4.36 -26.47
N ASP A 374 8.67 -4.00 -27.55
CA ASP A 374 8.78 -2.68 -28.18
C ASP A 374 8.10 -1.56 -27.35
N ARG A 375 7.43 -1.91 -26.25
CA ARG A 375 6.74 -0.96 -25.38
C ARG A 375 7.75 -0.13 -24.58
N VAL A 376 7.58 1.19 -24.64
CA VAL A 376 8.34 2.18 -23.88
C VAL A 376 7.38 3.11 -23.14
N GLY A 377 7.78 3.62 -21.98
CA GLY A 377 6.94 4.49 -21.15
C GLY A 377 7.25 4.33 -19.67
N MET A 378 6.75 5.27 -18.87
CA MET A 378 6.96 5.32 -17.42
C MET A 378 6.42 4.07 -16.72
N GLU A 379 5.35 3.47 -17.24
CA GLU A 379 4.77 2.22 -16.75
C GLU A 379 5.77 1.06 -16.90
N MET A 380 6.41 0.95 -18.07
CA MET A 380 7.41 -0.09 -18.33
C MET A 380 8.67 0.11 -17.49
N ASP A 381 9.09 1.36 -17.27
CA ASP A 381 10.22 1.70 -16.40
C ASP A 381 9.91 1.35 -14.93
N THR A 382 8.68 1.62 -14.49
CA THR A 382 8.20 1.24 -13.15
C THR A 382 8.22 -0.29 -12.98
N ILE A 383 7.70 -1.04 -13.95
CA ILE A 383 7.70 -2.51 -13.91
C ILE A 383 9.14 -3.05 -13.92
N ARG A 384 10.05 -2.44 -14.67
CA ARG A 384 11.47 -2.81 -14.67
C ARG A 384 12.11 -2.61 -13.29
N GLY A 385 11.90 -1.45 -12.67
CA GLY A 385 12.41 -1.16 -11.32
C GLY A 385 11.90 -2.17 -10.28
N ILE A 386 10.65 -2.62 -10.40
CA ILE A 386 10.08 -3.66 -9.55
C ILE A 386 10.83 -5.01 -9.69
N TRP A 387 11.17 -5.42 -10.93
CA TRP A 387 11.95 -6.64 -11.13
C TRP A 387 13.40 -6.52 -10.66
N GLU A 388 14.00 -5.34 -10.84
CA GLU A 388 15.34 -5.03 -10.33
C GLU A 388 15.39 -5.12 -8.80
N GLU A 389 14.36 -4.61 -8.11
CA GLU A 389 14.18 -4.74 -6.66
C GLU A 389 14.14 -6.21 -6.22
N GLU A 390 13.35 -7.07 -6.90
CA GLU A 390 13.32 -8.51 -6.57
C GLU A 390 14.70 -9.16 -6.71
N LEU A 391 15.38 -8.85 -7.81
CA LEU A 391 16.69 -9.40 -8.15
C LEU A 391 17.76 -8.99 -7.13
N GLN A 392 17.78 -7.71 -6.77
CA GLN A 392 18.73 -7.14 -5.83
C GLN A 392 18.56 -7.75 -4.43
N ILE A 393 17.33 -7.82 -3.93
CA ILE A 393 17.05 -8.38 -2.60
C ILE A 393 17.49 -9.84 -2.53
N ALA A 394 17.07 -10.67 -3.49
CA ALA A 394 17.44 -12.08 -3.49
C ALA A 394 18.96 -12.26 -3.59
N LYS A 395 19.65 -11.50 -4.45
CA LYS A 395 21.12 -11.54 -4.54
C LYS A 395 21.82 -11.10 -3.26
N SER A 396 21.28 -10.10 -2.55
CA SER A 396 21.84 -9.64 -1.28
C SER A 396 21.82 -10.73 -0.21
N ILE A 397 20.71 -11.49 -0.12
CA ILE A 397 20.56 -12.60 0.82
C ILE A 397 21.51 -13.74 0.45
N ARG A 398 21.60 -14.14 -0.82
CA ARG A 398 22.56 -15.16 -1.25
C ARG A 398 24.00 -14.78 -0.92
N THR A 399 24.36 -13.51 -1.14
CA THR A 399 25.70 -12.99 -0.80
C THR A 399 25.98 -13.15 0.68
N LYS A 400 25.03 -12.76 1.54
CA LYS A 400 25.14 -12.93 2.99
C LYS A 400 25.35 -14.40 3.41
N ILE A 401 24.58 -15.32 2.80
CA ILE A 401 24.72 -16.77 3.03
C ILE A 401 26.11 -17.27 2.62
N ILE A 402 26.60 -16.85 1.44
CA ILE A 402 27.94 -17.23 0.95
C ILE A 402 29.05 -16.70 1.87
N CYS A 403 28.87 -15.51 2.43
CA CYS A 403 29.79 -14.92 3.41
C CYS A 403 29.75 -15.60 4.78
N GLY A 404 28.79 -16.51 5.02
CA GLY A 404 28.62 -17.19 6.30
C GLY A 404 28.19 -16.24 7.42
N GLU A 405 27.49 -15.16 7.08
CA GLU A 405 26.95 -14.23 8.06
C GLU A 405 25.59 -14.70 8.58
N ASP A 406 25.41 -14.60 9.90
CA ASP A 406 24.14 -14.94 10.54
C ASP A 406 23.05 -13.91 10.24
N PHE A 407 21.80 -14.37 10.29
CA PHE A 407 20.59 -13.54 10.16
C PHE A 407 20.05 -13.04 11.51
N PHE A 408 20.81 -13.24 12.60
CA PHE A 408 20.44 -12.91 13.98
C PHE A 408 21.41 -11.91 14.61
#